data_AF-A0A924ENL6-F1
#
_entry.id   AF-A0A924ENL6-F1
#
_cell.length_a   1.000
_cell.length_b   1.000
_cell.length_c   1.000
_cell.angle_alpha   90.00
_cell.angle_beta   90.00
_cell.angle_gamma   90.00
#
_symmetry.space_group_name_H-M   'P 1'
#
loop_
_entity.id
_entity.type
_entity.pdbx_description
1 polymer ?
#
loop_
_entity_poly.entity_id
_entity_poly.type
_entity_poly.pdbx_seq_one_letter_code
_entity_poly.pdbx_strand_id
1 'polypeptide(L)'
;ISYLRAKVINALINQSLHLFKTNFEQILNGTLNEALIDIYRKENPSLQEIESFSIQKIYNHKAVIEIENAGYNVMYELLNHFIPSILKAKEMQKSYDKMALKLLPEQFVYSEGTDYEKVMGVLDFVSGMTDNFATDLYRKIKGIDIGMTM
;
A
#
# COMPACT_ATOMS: atom_id res chain seq x y z
N ILE A 1 26.59 -8.47 -13.51
CA ILE A 1 25.14 -8.27 -13.23
C ILE A 1 24.48 -7.36 -14.27
N SER A 2 24.94 -6.12 -14.47
CA SER A 2 24.31 -5.16 -15.41
C SER A 2 24.15 -5.65 -16.85
N TYR A 3 25.15 -6.36 -17.41
CA TYR A 3 25.08 -6.94 -18.74
C TYR A 3 24.00 -8.03 -18.88
N LEU A 4 23.94 -8.97 -17.91
CA LEU A 4 22.91 -10.02 -17.89
C LEU A 4 21.52 -9.42 -17.74
N ARG A 5 21.36 -8.40 -16.88
CA ARG A 5 20.11 -7.65 -16.74
C ARG A 5 19.67 -7.02 -18.07
N ALA A 6 20.59 -6.38 -18.80
CA ALA A 6 20.28 -5.79 -20.10
C ALA A 6 19.81 -6.84 -21.12
N LYS A 7 20.46 -8.02 -21.16
CA LYS A 7 20.03 -9.14 -22.01
C LYS A 7 18.64 -9.66 -21.66
N VAL A 8 18.38 -9.88 -20.37
CA VAL A 8 17.07 -10.37 -19.89
C VAL A 8 15.97 -9.35 -20.19
N ILE A 9 16.21 -8.06 -19.93
CA ILE A 9 15.26 -6.99 -20.27
C ILE A 9 14.93 -7.01 -21.75
N ASN A 10 15.94 -7.07 -22.63
CA ASN A 10 15.70 -7.12 -24.07
C ASN A 10 14.91 -8.38 -24.49
N ALA A 11 15.23 -9.54 -23.92
CA ALA A 11 14.48 -10.77 -24.19
C ALA A 11 13.01 -10.65 -23.76
N LEU A 12 12.76 -10.14 -22.55
CA LEU A 12 11.40 -9.94 -22.02
C LEU A 12 10.62 -8.91 -22.83
N ILE A 13 11.24 -7.81 -23.29
CA ILE A 13 10.59 -6.81 -24.16
C ILE A 13 10.11 -7.47 -25.46
N ASN A 14 10.98 -8.24 -26.12
CA ASN A 14 10.60 -8.90 -27.38
C ASN A 14 9.48 -9.93 -27.17
N GLN A 15 9.50 -10.65 -26.05
CA GLN A 15 8.43 -11.57 -25.70
C GLN A 15 7.11 -10.85 -25.40
N SER A 16 7.14 -9.75 -24.64
CA SER A 16 5.95 -8.94 -24.38
C SER A 16 5.37 -8.36 -25.67
N LEU A 17 6.21 -7.91 -26.60
CA LEU A 17 5.77 -7.44 -27.93
C LEU A 17 5.10 -8.55 -28.74
N HIS A 18 5.65 -9.76 -28.70
CA HIS A 18 5.05 -10.91 -29.36
C HIS A 18 3.67 -11.24 -28.77
N LEU A 19 3.58 -11.38 -27.43
CA LEU A 19 2.32 -11.68 -26.76
C LEU A 19 1.27 -10.59 -26.92
N PHE A 20 1.68 -9.32 -26.94
CA PHE A 20 0.78 -8.20 -27.23
C PHE A 20 0.19 -8.32 -28.63
N LYS A 21 1.01 -8.58 -29.66
CA LYS A 21 0.53 -8.75 -31.04
C LYS A 21 -0.39 -9.97 -31.18
N THR A 22 -0.03 -11.09 -30.56
CA THR A 22 -0.82 -12.33 -30.60
C THR A 22 -2.19 -12.15 -29.94
N ASN A 23 -2.26 -11.37 -28.85
CA ASN A 23 -3.49 -11.13 -28.10
C ASN A 23 -4.15 -9.78 -28.40
N PHE A 24 -3.76 -9.11 -29.48
CA PHE A 24 -4.14 -7.72 -29.76
C PHE A 24 -5.66 -7.51 -29.77
N GLU A 25 -6.40 -8.41 -30.42
CA GLU A 25 -7.87 -8.36 -30.46
C GLU A 25 -8.51 -8.49 -29.08
N GLN A 26 -7.98 -9.36 -28.22
CA GLN A 26 -8.50 -9.53 -26.86
C GLN A 26 -8.21 -8.30 -25.99
N ILE A 27 -7.03 -7.68 -26.17
CA ILE A 27 -6.67 -6.44 -25.49
C ILE A 27 -7.60 -5.31 -25.93
N LEU A 28 -7.81 -5.16 -27.23
CA LEU A 28 -8.65 -4.11 -27.81
C LEU A 28 -10.11 -4.23 -27.35
N ASN A 29 -10.61 -5.46 -27.26
CA ASN A 29 -11.96 -5.74 -26.80
C ASN A 29 -12.09 -5.77 -25.27
N GLY A 30 -10.99 -5.59 -24.52
CA GLY A 30 -10.99 -5.65 -23.05
C GLY A 30 -11.32 -7.03 -22.48
N THR A 31 -11.11 -8.10 -23.24
CA THR A 31 -11.44 -9.48 -22.85
C THR A 31 -10.23 -10.29 -22.40
N LEU A 32 -9.02 -9.73 -22.51
CA LEU A 32 -7.82 -10.38 -21.97
C LEU A 32 -7.81 -10.27 -20.43
N ASN A 33 -8.04 -11.39 -19.75
CA ASN A 33 -8.19 -11.46 -18.28
C ASN A 33 -6.88 -11.69 -17.51
N GLU A 34 -5.73 -11.61 -18.17
CA GLU A 34 -4.43 -11.85 -17.55
C GLU A 34 -3.34 -10.92 -18.10
N ALA A 35 -2.34 -10.61 -17.28
CA ALA A 35 -1.23 -9.78 -17.71
C ALA A 35 -0.30 -10.56 -18.66
N LEU A 36 0.31 -9.85 -19.63
CA LEU A 36 1.21 -10.48 -20.61
C LEU A 36 2.39 -11.24 -19.96
N ILE A 37 2.90 -10.72 -18.84
CA ILE A 37 3.99 -11.37 -18.11
C ILE A 37 3.52 -12.66 -17.43
N ASP A 38 2.26 -12.74 -17.01
CA ASP A 38 1.69 -13.94 -16.39
C ASP A 38 1.54 -15.07 -17.41
N ILE A 39 1.09 -14.74 -18.63
CA ILE A 39 1.05 -15.67 -19.77
C ILE A 39 2.44 -16.26 -19.98
N TYR A 40 3.46 -15.39 -20.10
CA TYR A 40 4.82 -15.86 -20.33
C TYR A 40 5.40 -16.64 -19.15
N ARG A 41 5.14 -16.20 -17.91
CA ARG A 41 5.60 -16.89 -16.70
C ARG A 41 5.08 -18.32 -16.67
N LYS A 42 3.80 -18.57 -17.02
CA LYS A 42 3.23 -19.93 -17.05
C LYS A 42 4.00 -20.86 -17.98
N GLU A 43 4.57 -20.33 -19.06
CA GLU A 43 5.32 -21.06 -20.07
C GLU A 43 6.84 -21.06 -19.83
N ASN A 44 7.35 -20.32 -18.83
CA ASN A 44 8.77 -20.16 -18.57
C ASN A 44 9.15 -20.68 -17.16
N PRO A 45 9.72 -21.89 -17.06
CA PRO A 45 10.13 -22.48 -15.78
C PRO A 45 11.17 -21.64 -15.02
N SER A 46 12.07 -20.94 -15.72
CA SER A 46 13.08 -20.12 -15.07
C SER A 46 12.48 -18.89 -14.38
N LEU A 47 11.43 -18.27 -14.95
CA LEU A 47 10.73 -17.18 -14.28
C LEU A 47 9.98 -17.67 -13.04
N GLN A 48 9.37 -18.85 -13.10
CA GLN A 48 8.73 -19.48 -11.94
C GLN A 48 9.73 -19.82 -10.84
N GLU A 49 10.92 -20.29 -11.20
CA GLU A 49 12.01 -20.56 -10.26
C GLU A 49 12.53 -19.27 -9.61
N ILE A 50 12.73 -18.20 -10.38
CA ILE A 50 13.14 -16.89 -9.86
C ILE A 50 12.09 -16.34 -8.89
N GLU A 51 10.81 -16.43 -9.21
CA GLU A 51 9.72 -16.00 -8.32
C GLU A 51 9.71 -16.81 -7.03
N SER A 52 9.77 -18.15 -7.12
CA SER A 52 9.81 -19.06 -5.97
C SER A 52 11.02 -18.79 -5.08
N PHE A 53 12.20 -18.59 -5.69
CA PHE A 53 13.41 -18.23 -4.98
C PHE A 53 13.27 -16.87 -4.27
N SER A 54 12.70 -15.87 -4.96
CA SER A 54 12.48 -14.53 -4.40
C SER A 54 11.53 -14.56 -3.20
N ILE A 55 10.44 -15.33 -3.28
CA ILE A 55 9.52 -15.56 -2.16
C ILE A 55 10.27 -16.20 -0.99
N GLN A 56 10.99 -17.29 -1.24
CA GLN A 56 11.64 -18.05 -0.19
C GLN A 56 12.79 -17.27 0.49
N LYS A 57 13.55 -16.48 -0.26
CA LYS A 57 14.82 -15.90 0.21
C LYS A 57 14.79 -14.40 0.44
N ILE A 58 13.87 -13.66 -0.20
CA ILE A 58 13.78 -12.20 -0.12
C ILE A 58 12.55 -11.81 0.69
N TYR A 59 11.34 -12.14 0.22
CA TYR A 59 10.11 -11.72 0.90
C TYR A 59 9.92 -12.42 2.26
N ASN A 60 10.23 -13.71 2.36
CA ASN A 60 10.18 -14.44 3.63
C ASN A 60 11.46 -14.28 4.49
N HIS A 61 12.34 -13.34 4.14
CA HIS A 61 13.48 -13.04 4.99
C HIS A 61 12.98 -12.41 6.31
N LYS A 62 13.48 -12.87 7.45
CA LYS A 62 13.02 -12.45 8.79
C LYS A 62 12.91 -10.92 8.94
N ALA A 63 13.93 -10.20 8.49
CA ALA A 63 13.93 -8.73 8.57
C ALA A 63 12.80 -8.07 7.75
N VAL A 64 12.42 -8.65 6.60
CA VAL A 64 11.31 -8.14 5.78
C VAL A 64 9.99 -8.37 6.51
N ILE A 65 9.78 -9.57 7.04
CA ILE A 65 8.60 -9.92 7.83
C ILE A 65 8.46 -9.01 9.06
N GLU A 66 9.55 -8.72 9.77
CA GLU A 66 9.55 -7.80 10.92
C GLU A 66 9.13 -6.38 10.53
N ILE A 67 9.62 -5.88 9.39
CA ILE A 67 9.24 -4.56 8.85
C ILE A 67 7.76 -4.54 8.45
N GLU A 68 7.27 -5.58 7.76
CA GLU A 68 5.86 -5.68 7.35
C GLU A 68 4.91 -5.74 8.56
N ASN A 69 5.28 -6.50 9.61
CA ASN A 69 4.49 -6.56 10.85
C ASN A 69 4.44 -5.20 11.56
N ALA A 70 5.56 -4.48 11.60
CA ALA A 70 5.59 -3.13 12.14
C ALA A 70 4.69 -2.18 11.34
N GLY A 71 4.76 -2.25 10.00
CA GLY A 71 3.90 -1.49 9.11
C GLY A 71 2.42 -1.79 9.32
N TYR A 72 2.03 -3.06 9.42
CA TYR A 72 0.66 -3.47 9.71
C TYR A 72 0.15 -2.86 11.02
N ASN A 73 0.95 -2.91 12.09
CA ASN A 73 0.57 -2.35 13.38
C ASN A 73 0.43 -0.82 13.34
N VAL A 74 1.33 -0.13 12.62
CA VAL A 74 1.24 1.32 12.40
C VAL A 74 -0.07 1.67 11.71
N MET A 75 -0.43 0.99 10.63
CA MET A 75 -1.66 1.24 9.89
C MET A 75 -2.91 0.95 10.74
N TYR A 76 -2.93 -0.19 11.44
CA TYR A 76 -4.01 -0.56 12.34
C TYR A 76 -4.27 0.52 13.40
N GLU A 77 -3.21 1.04 14.01
CA GLU A 77 -3.31 2.01 15.08
C GLU A 77 -3.70 3.41 14.59
N LEU A 78 -3.21 3.83 13.42
CA LEU A 78 -3.67 5.07 12.80
C LEU A 78 -5.16 5.01 12.45
N LEU A 79 -5.61 3.91 11.82
CA LEU A 79 -7.02 3.73 11.47
C LEU A 79 -7.93 3.69 12.72
N ASN A 80 -7.52 2.97 13.77
CA ASN A 80 -8.25 2.93 15.04
C ASN A 80 -8.26 4.26 15.79
N HIS A 81 -7.26 5.11 15.57
CA HIS A 81 -7.22 6.44 16.16
C HIS A 81 -8.25 7.37 15.49
N PHE A 82 -8.38 7.31 14.16
CA PHE A 82 -9.19 8.25 13.38
C PHE A 82 -10.63 7.78 13.12
N ILE A 83 -10.83 6.53 12.68
CA ILE A 83 -12.15 6.05 12.22
C ILE A 83 -13.21 6.13 13.33
N PRO A 84 -12.98 5.59 14.54
CA PRO A 84 -13.97 5.69 15.62
C PRO A 84 -14.22 7.14 16.05
N SER A 85 -13.21 8.01 15.95
CA SER A 85 -13.30 9.41 16.32
C SER A 85 -14.19 10.20 15.36
N ILE A 86 -14.05 9.97 14.04
CA ILE A 86 -14.82 10.70 13.00
C ILE A 86 -16.27 10.20 12.88
N LEU A 87 -16.52 8.92 13.15
CA LEU A 87 -17.86 8.31 13.07
C LEU A 87 -18.76 8.68 14.26
N LYS A 88 -18.20 9.13 15.38
CA LYS A 88 -19.00 9.60 16.50
C LYS A 88 -19.72 10.90 16.16
N ALA A 89 -21.00 10.96 16.50
CA ALA A 89 -21.77 12.20 16.51
C ALA A 89 -21.05 13.27 17.34
N LYS A 90 -21.07 14.54 16.90
CA LYS A 90 -20.32 15.65 17.50
C LYS A 90 -20.58 15.81 19.01
N GLU A 91 -21.80 15.51 19.46
CA GLU A 91 -22.24 15.55 20.86
C GLU A 91 -21.62 14.44 21.72
N MET A 92 -21.30 13.29 21.11
CA MET A 92 -20.74 12.10 21.76
C MET A 92 -19.21 12.06 21.75
N GLN A 93 -18.57 12.99 21.03
CA GLN A 93 -17.12 13.07 20.94
C GLN A 93 -16.50 13.54 22.27
N LYS A 94 -15.62 12.70 22.82
CA LYS A 94 -14.82 13.03 23.99
C LYS A 94 -13.64 13.93 23.60
N SER A 95 -12.94 14.47 24.60
CA SER A 95 -11.77 15.31 24.39
C SER A 95 -10.71 14.64 23.51
N TYR A 96 -10.46 13.34 23.73
CA TYR A 96 -9.54 12.55 22.91
C TYR A 96 -9.98 12.45 21.45
N ASP A 97 -11.26 12.21 21.17
CA ASP A 97 -11.79 12.12 19.79
C ASP A 97 -11.56 13.46 19.06
N LYS A 98 -11.87 14.57 19.72
CA LYS A 98 -11.67 15.92 19.16
C LYS A 98 -10.19 16.21 18.91
N MET A 99 -9.29 15.73 19.77
CA MET A 99 -7.85 15.90 19.58
C MET A 99 -7.33 15.06 18.41
N ALA A 100 -7.81 13.83 18.27
CA ALA A 100 -7.49 12.96 17.14
C ALA A 100 -7.88 13.63 15.81
N LEU A 101 -9.09 14.15 15.72
CA LEU A 101 -9.58 14.79 14.49
C LEU A 101 -8.81 16.05 14.09
N LYS A 102 -8.18 16.75 15.05
CA LYS A 102 -7.32 17.92 14.74
C LYS A 102 -6.02 17.54 14.02
N LEU A 103 -5.62 16.27 14.04
CA LEU A 103 -4.46 15.80 13.29
C LEU A 103 -4.81 15.49 11.83
N LEU A 104 -6.09 15.42 11.47
CA LEU A 104 -6.53 15.27 10.10
C LEU A 104 -6.48 16.63 9.37
N PRO A 105 -5.83 16.73 8.20
CA PRO A 105 -5.95 17.91 7.36
C PRO A 105 -7.40 18.14 6.93
N GLU A 106 -7.87 19.40 6.94
CA GLU A 106 -9.28 19.75 6.69
C GLU A 106 -9.85 19.19 5.38
N GLN A 107 -9.02 19.10 4.34
CA GLN A 107 -9.39 18.54 3.03
C GLN A 107 -9.88 17.08 3.07
N PHE A 108 -9.55 16.34 4.14
CA PHE A 108 -9.95 14.95 4.34
C PHE A 108 -11.10 14.80 5.36
N VAL A 109 -11.63 15.91 5.89
CA VAL A 109 -12.64 15.89 6.96
C VAL A 109 -14.03 16.20 6.41
N TYR A 110 -14.76 15.16 6.03
CA TYR A 110 -16.14 15.25 5.55
C TYR A 110 -17.16 15.32 6.70
N SER A 111 -17.14 16.41 7.47
CA SER A 111 -17.95 16.55 8.70
C SER A 111 -19.45 16.34 8.51
N GLU A 112 -19.99 16.78 7.37
CA GLU A 112 -21.42 16.69 7.02
C GLU A 112 -21.72 15.50 6.07
N GLY A 113 -20.71 14.69 5.77
CA GLY A 113 -20.85 13.50 4.93
C GLY A 113 -21.47 12.32 5.67
N THR A 114 -21.84 11.32 4.89
CA THR A 114 -22.18 9.97 5.35
C THR A 114 -21.00 9.32 6.08
N ASP A 115 -21.28 8.27 6.85
CA ASP A 115 -20.22 7.49 7.51
C ASP A 115 -19.22 6.91 6.49
N TYR A 116 -19.69 6.56 5.30
CA TYR A 116 -18.84 6.14 4.19
C TYR A 116 -17.85 7.24 3.78
N GLU A 117 -18.32 8.46 3.53
CA GLU A 117 -17.47 9.58 3.11
C GLU A 117 -16.46 9.96 4.19
N LYS A 118 -16.87 9.91 5.47
CA LYS A 118 -15.96 10.15 6.61
C LYS A 118 -14.84 9.13 6.67
N VAL A 119 -15.16 7.84 6.50
CA VAL A 119 -14.15 6.78 6.46
C VAL A 119 -13.27 6.94 5.24
N MET A 120 -13.83 7.27 4.08
CA MET A 120 -13.07 7.51 2.86
C MET A 120 -12.04 8.61 3.05
N GLY A 121 -12.41 9.75 3.65
CA GLY A 121 -11.45 10.82 3.94
C GLY A 121 -10.29 10.38 4.82
N VAL A 122 -10.56 9.55 5.84
CA VAL A 122 -9.49 8.95 6.66
C VAL A 122 -8.59 8.03 5.82
N LEU A 123 -9.17 7.21 4.94
CA LEU A 123 -8.41 6.32 4.06
C LEU A 123 -7.56 7.11 3.05
N ASP A 124 -8.07 8.20 2.48
CA ASP A 124 -7.32 9.08 1.57
C ASP A 124 -6.13 9.73 2.29
N PHE A 125 -6.33 10.19 3.52
CA PHE A 125 -5.25 10.72 4.34
C PHE A 125 -4.18 9.67 4.65
N VAL A 126 -4.60 8.49 5.13
CA VAL A 126 -3.70 7.43 5.58
C VAL A 126 -2.95 6.79 4.39
N SER A 127 -3.62 6.56 3.26
CA SER A 127 -2.99 6.03 2.05
C SER A 127 -2.06 7.03 1.36
N GLY A 128 -2.28 8.33 1.55
CA GLY A 128 -1.40 9.40 1.07
C GLY A 128 -0.11 9.59 1.88
N MET A 129 0.07 8.88 2.99
CA MET A 129 1.26 8.98 3.83
C MET A 129 2.46 8.25 3.23
N THR A 130 3.66 8.81 3.41
CA THR A 130 4.91 8.05 3.28
C THR A 130 5.16 7.20 4.53
N ASP A 131 5.93 6.12 4.41
CA ASP A 131 6.31 5.25 5.54
C ASP A 131 6.90 6.03 6.73
N ASN A 132 7.80 6.99 6.47
CA ASN A 132 8.40 7.82 7.52
C ASN A 132 7.33 8.66 8.24
N PHE A 133 6.44 9.29 7.48
CA PHE A 133 5.38 10.10 8.06
C PHE A 133 4.40 9.27 8.90
N ALA A 134 3.97 8.10 8.40
CA ALA A 134 3.05 7.22 9.11
C ALA A 134 3.67 6.69 10.42
N THR A 135 4.93 6.28 10.38
CA THR A 135 5.65 5.79 11.57
C THR A 135 5.90 6.90 12.59
N ASP A 136 6.24 8.11 12.15
CA ASP A 136 6.43 9.27 13.05
C ASP A 136 5.11 9.71 13.68
N LEU A 137 4.03 9.80 12.91
CA LEU A 137 2.71 10.13 13.43
C LEU A 137 2.24 9.09 14.45
N TYR A 138 2.42 7.80 14.15
CA TYR A 138 2.13 6.70 15.08
C TYR A 138 2.91 6.85 16.40
N ARG A 139 4.23 7.09 16.34
CA ARG A 139 5.08 7.27 17.52
C ARG A 139 4.64 8.45 18.38
N LYS A 140 4.27 9.56 17.75
CA LYS A 140 3.75 10.76 18.44
C LYS A 140 2.40 10.47 19.12
N ILE A 141 1.47 9.83 18.42
CA ILE A 141 0.15 9.47 18.97
C ILE A 141 0.28 8.51 20.17
N LYS A 142 1.20 7.54 20.09
CA LYS A 142 1.45 6.57 21.16
C LYS A 142 2.35 7.10 22.28
N GLY A 143 2.89 8.31 22.15
CA GLY A 143 3.82 8.88 23.12
C GLY A 143 5.15 8.12 23.22
N ILE A 144 5.54 7.41 22.16
CA ILE A 144 6.84 6.73 22.06
C ILE A 144 7.94 7.75 21.82
N ASP A 145 7.64 8.73 20.96
CA ASP A 145 8.50 9.88 20.72
C ASP A 145 7.70 11.14 21.07
N ILE A 146 7.79 11.50 22.35
CA ILE A 146 7.30 12.79 22.84
C ILE A 146 8.52 13.69 22.74
N GLY A 147 8.48 14.67 21.83
CA GLY A 147 9.49 15.70 21.71
C GLY A 147 9.60 16.51 23.00
N MET A 148 10.24 15.96 24.02
CA MET A 148 10.80 16.65 25.16
C MET A 148 12.21 17.09 24.79
N THR A 149 12.34 17.83 23.71
CA THR A 149 13.48 18.73 23.54
C THR A 149 12.94 20.10 23.88
N MET A 150 13.35 20.61 25.07
CA MET A 150 13.02 21.95 25.55
C MET A 150 13.35 23.03 24.53
#